data_AF-A0A246RHH9-F1
#
_entry.id   AF-A0A246RHH9-F1
#
_cell.length_a   1.000
_cell.length_b   1.000
_cell.length_c   1.000
_cell.angle_alpha   90.00
_cell.angle_beta   90.00
_cell.angle_gamma   90.00
#
_symmetry.space_group_name_H-M   'P 1'
#
loop_
_entity.id
_entity.type
_entity.pdbx_description
1 polymer ?
#
loop_
_entity_poly.entity_id
_entity_poly.type
_entity_poly.pdbx_seq_one_letter_code
_entity_poly.pdbx_strand_id
1 'polypeptide(L)'
;MTAPRSRVRPTQCICVNCGDTVHGRANTRRRGPDIAWYAHCRPCADLVADQMQPLGLLPGGGVDIYQCRTCDSLRVCRTGWRTRCHTCLDERSAGPSLTVGARLLARLPDEPALADRVRRFAGLADTDTIPTRAAAEFRAAIALGEELDRHRRDGWTDLAGDVHGLPWYGARQAPFSHGTWGLHLRCGSWQRLRDRTCAKCPPEPDDRTFAALRDTPYLLYLVRHRGLLKFGVGGASRVRQHLRAGAQLVEVVEGRHADVIEAEAVLKRQKRAAGEPLRWWRTRRMPESFGAGTEVVRNGVRISLADYLRDGIDVTSRFTSTPETKRDSA
;
A
#
# COMPACT_ATOMS: atom_id res chain seq x y z
N MET A 1 -3.46 7.44 50.94
CA MET A 1 -4.21 8.57 50.36
C MET A 1 -3.71 8.81 48.94
N THR A 2 -4.38 8.20 47.97
CA THR A 2 -4.04 8.27 46.55
C THR A 2 -4.59 9.58 45.98
N ALA A 3 -3.70 10.46 45.52
CA ALA A 3 -4.06 11.71 44.86
C ALA A 3 -4.97 11.45 43.65
N PRO A 4 -6.01 12.28 43.41
CA PRO A 4 -6.92 12.07 42.30
C PRO A 4 -6.17 12.33 40.99
N ARG A 5 -6.19 11.34 40.10
CA ARG A 5 -5.78 11.48 38.70
C ARG A 5 -6.46 12.70 38.09
N SER A 6 -5.64 13.70 37.77
CA SER A 6 -5.99 14.87 36.96
C SER A 6 -6.88 14.44 35.78
N ARG A 7 -8.15 14.86 35.82
CA ARG A 7 -9.08 14.77 34.70
C ARG A 7 -8.56 15.72 33.63
N VAL A 8 -7.94 15.17 32.58
CA VAL A 8 -7.70 15.89 31.32
C VAL A 8 -9.02 16.55 30.94
N ARG A 9 -9.05 17.90 30.90
CA ARG A 9 -10.21 18.68 30.47
C ARG A 9 -10.64 18.16 29.09
N PRO A 10 -11.95 17.95 28.82
CA PRO A 10 -12.36 17.53 27.49
C PRO A 10 -11.95 18.63 26.51
N THR A 11 -11.07 18.30 25.56
CA THR A 11 -10.72 19.16 24.45
C THR A 11 -12.01 19.56 23.73
N GLN A 12 -12.21 20.87 23.61
CA GLN A 12 -13.27 21.41 22.77
C GLN A 12 -13.04 20.90 21.35
N CYS A 13 -14.03 20.23 20.77
CA CYS A 13 -13.99 19.75 19.39
C CYS A 13 -15.07 20.46 18.59
N ILE A 14 -14.91 20.48 17.26
CA ILE A 14 -15.89 21.03 16.34
C ILE A 14 -16.59 19.87 15.62
N CYS A 15 -17.91 19.94 15.47
CA CYS A 15 -18.65 19.03 14.60
C CYS A 15 -18.17 19.22 13.17
N VAL A 16 -17.65 18.16 12.57
CA VAL A 16 -17.06 18.25 11.22
C VAL A 16 -18.09 18.64 10.14
N ASN A 17 -19.37 18.31 10.36
CA ASN A 17 -20.43 18.56 9.40
C ASN A 17 -20.93 20.02 9.46
N CYS A 18 -21.43 20.48 10.61
CA CYS A 18 -22.06 21.80 10.74
C CYS A 18 -21.16 22.90 11.31
N GLY A 19 -20.01 22.55 11.90
CA GLY A 19 -19.12 23.53 12.54
C GLY A 19 -19.47 23.89 14.00
N ASP A 20 -20.53 23.31 14.57
CA ASP A 20 -20.90 23.56 15.97
C ASP A 20 -19.83 23.06 16.95
N THR A 21 -19.67 23.76 18.06
CA THR A 21 -18.82 23.29 19.15
C THR A 21 -19.47 22.08 19.85
N VAL A 22 -18.70 21.01 20.03
CA VAL A 22 -19.10 19.81 20.79
C VAL A 22 -18.14 19.55 21.93
N HIS A 23 -18.69 19.03 23.03
CA HIS A 23 -17.93 18.80 24.26
C HIS A 23 -18.14 17.40 24.81
N GLY A 24 -17.08 16.86 25.44
CA GLY A 24 -17.13 15.60 26.15
C GLY A 24 -16.86 14.38 25.26
N ARG A 25 -17.17 13.21 25.79
CA ARG A 25 -16.94 11.92 25.12
C ARG A 25 -18.00 11.68 24.04
N ALA A 26 -17.64 10.90 23.03
CA ALA A 26 -18.59 10.41 22.03
C ALA A 26 -19.73 9.64 22.70
N ASN A 27 -20.89 9.59 22.04
CA ASN A 27 -22.12 8.95 22.56
C ASN A 27 -22.67 9.58 23.85
N THR A 28 -22.61 10.91 23.98
CA THR A 28 -23.21 11.64 25.11
C THR A 28 -24.30 12.59 24.61
N ARG A 29 -25.06 13.20 25.53
CA ARG A 29 -26.07 14.20 25.16
C ARG A 29 -25.47 15.43 24.47
N ARG A 30 -24.20 15.75 24.75
CA ARG A 30 -23.49 16.94 24.23
C ARG A 30 -22.61 16.65 23.00
N ARG A 31 -22.40 15.37 22.64
CA ARG A 31 -21.62 14.94 21.48
C ARG A 31 -22.15 13.59 20.95
N GLY A 32 -22.43 13.54 19.66
CA GLY A 32 -22.85 12.32 18.97
C GLY A 32 -21.77 11.22 18.99
N PRO A 33 -22.06 10.05 18.42
CA PRO A 33 -21.01 9.09 18.08
C PRO A 33 -19.97 9.73 17.14
N ASP A 34 -18.76 9.18 17.16
CA ASP A 34 -17.79 9.47 16.11
C ASP A 34 -18.17 8.68 14.86
N ILE A 35 -18.13 9.36 13.72
CA ILE A 35 -18.51 8.81 12.43
C ILE A 35 -17.34 9.05 11.48
N ALA A 36 -16.85 7.99 10.85
CA ALA A 36 -15.66 8.05 9.99
C ALA A 36 -14.49 8.81 10.65
N TRP A 37 -14.23 8.54 11.94
CA TRP A 37 -13.17 9.15 12.76
C TRP A 37 -13.32 10.64 13.07
N TYR A 38 -14.48 11.24 12.82
CA TYR A 38 -14.75 12.64 13.12
C TYR A 38 -15.81 12.86 14.19
N ALA A 39 -15.60 13.90 14.99
CA ALA A 39 -16.56 14.36 15.99
C ALA A 39 -17.81 14.96 15.33
N HIS A 40 -18.97 14.59 15.86
CA HIS A 40 -20.26 15.10 15.41
C HIS A 40 -21.10 15.63 16.59
N CYS A 41 -21.89 16.67 16.34
CA CYS A 41 -23.01 16.99 17.23
C CYS A 41 -24.07 15.90 17.08
N ARG A 42 -24.90 15.69 18.11
CA ARG A 42 -25.89 14.61 18.08
C ARG A 42 -26.85 14.70 16.88
N PRO A 43 -27.40 15.88 16.54
CA PRO A 43 -28.30 15.99 15.39
C PRO A 43 -27.65 15.64 14.04
N CYS A 44 -26.39 16.04 13.80
CA CYS A 44 -25.68 15.65 12.58
C CYS A 44 -25.34 14.15 12.57
N ALA A 45 -25.09 13.54 13.73
CA ALA A 45 -24.83 12.12 13.80
C ALA A 45 -26.08 11.26 13.52
N ASP A 46 -27.26 11.74 13.93
CA ASP A 46 -28.52 11.04 13.70
C ASP A 46 -28.91 11.05 12.21
N LEU A 47 -28.61 12.13 11.46
CA LEU A 47 -28.84 12.17 10.00
C LEU A 47 -28.02 11.14 9.21
N VAL A 48 -26.80 10.84 9.68
CA VAL A 48 -25.88 9.97 8.95
C VAL A 48 -26.11 8.50 9.27
N ALA A 49 -26.85 8.18 10.32
CA ALA A 49 -27.04 6.82 10.81
C ALA A 49 -27.53 5.86 9.72
N ASP A 50 -28.38 6.35 8.81
CA ASP A 50 -29.00 5.54 7.76
C ASP A 50 -28.39 5.73 6.36
N GLN A 51 -27.41 6.64 6.20
CA GLN A 51 -26.84 6.97 4.88
C GLN A 51 -26.11 5.79 4.24
N MET A 52 -25.52 4.92 5.06
CA MET A 52 -24.62 3.84 4.61
C MET A 52 -25.21 2.48 4.96
N GLN A 53 -25.33 1.60 3.98
CA GLN A 53 -25.80 0.23 4.14
C GLN A 53 -24.61 -0.74 4.16
N PRO A 54 -24.40 -1.54 5.22
CA PRO A 54 -23.41 -2.61 5.19
C PRO A 54 -23.82 -3.71 4.20
N LEU A 55 -22.87 -4.23 3.44
CA LEU A 55 -23.11 -5.26 2.43
C LEU A 55 -22.73 -6.68 2.90
N GLY A 56 -21.90 -6.81 3.94
CA GLY A 56 -21.49 -8.12 4.47
C GLY A 56 -20.63 -8.94 3.50
N LEU A 57 -19.93 -8.26 2.58
CA LEU A 57 -19.20 -8.90 1.47
C LEU A 57 -17.81 -9.43 1.86
N LEU A 58 -17.25 -9.00 3.00
CA LEU A 58 -15.88 -9.33 3.39
C LEU A 58 -15.84 -10.55 4.33
N PRO A 59 -15.03 -11.59 4.01
CA PRO A 59 -14.83 -12.71 4.91
C PRO A 59 -13.91 -12.30 6.08
N GLY A 60 -14.40 -12.43 7.31
CA GLY A 60 -13.65 -12.14 8.54
C GLY A 60 -14.10 -10.85 9.24
N GLY A 61 -14.36 -10.92 10.55
CA GLY A 61 -15.08 -9.89 11.32
C GLY A 61 -14.32 -8.61 11.66
N GLY A 62 -13.38 -8.16 10.81
CA GLY A 62 -12.55 -6.97 11.08
C GLY A 62 -12.96 -5.71 10.30
N VAL A 63 -13.46 -5.87 9.07
CA VAL A 63 -13.86 -4.78 8.18
C VAL A 63 -15.10 -5.18 7.37
N ASP A 64 -15.86 -4.20 6.93
CA ASP A 64 -17.05 -4.38 6.09
C ASP A 64 -17.07 -3.32 4.97
N ILE A 65 -17.77 -3.65 3.88
CA ILE A 65 -18.05 -2.72 2.78
C ILE A 65 -19.43 -2.13 3.00
N TYR A 66 -19.50 -0.82 2.95
CA TYR A 66 -20.73 -0.06 3.05
C TYR A 66 -21.02 0.62 1.72
N GLN A 67 -22.28 0.58 1.29
CA GLN A 67 -22.79 1.29 0.12
C GLN A 67 -23.56 2.53 0.54
N CYS A 68 -23.28 3.67 -0.10
CA CYS A 68 -24.08 4.87 0.05
C CYS A 68 -25.46 4.67 -0.58
N ARG A 69 -26.54 4.91 0.16
CA ARG A 69 -27.91 4.77 -0.37
C ARG A 69 -28.30 5.83 -1.41
N THR A 70 -27.49 6.88 -1.57
CA THR A 70 -27.78 8.01 -2.47
C THR A 70 -27.00 7.95 -3.77
N CYS A 71 -25.71 7.60 -3.70
CA CYS A 71 -24.82 7.63 -4.86
C CYS A 71 -24.11 6.30 -5.13
N ASP A 72 -24.50 5.24 -4.42
CA ASP A 72 -23.97 3.87 -4.53
C ASP A 72 -22.45 3.71 -4.29
N SER A 73 -21.76 4.78 -3.93
CA SER A 73 -20.33 4.76 -3.64
C SER A 73 -20.03 3.79 -2.48
N LEU A 74 -19.02 2.94 -2.71
CA LEU A 74 -18.54 1.98 -1.73
C LEU A 74 -17.49 2.59 -0.80
N ARG A 75 -17.60 2.26 0.48
CA ARG A 75 -16.62 2.62 1.51
C ARG A 75 -16.28 1.43 2.37
N VAL A 76 -14.99 1.26 2.66
CA VAL A 76 -14.53 0.28 3.64
C VAL A 76 -14.47 0.93 5.02
N CYS A 77 -14.96 0.24 6.04
CA CYS A 77 -14.79 0.63 7.43
C CYS A 77 -14.64 -0.61 8.32
N ARG A 78 -14.26 -0.43 9.58
CA ARG A 78 -14.31 -1.54 10.56
C ARG A 78 -15.74 -2.03 10.73
N THR A 79 -15.89 -3.33 10.92
CA THR A 79 -17.19 -3.92 11.24
C THR A 79 -17.75 -3.28 12.51
N GLY A 80 -19.03 -2.87 12.48
CA GLY A 80 -19.71 -2.20 13.59
C GLY A 80 -19.35 -0.72 13.80
N TRP A 81 -18.44 -0.14 13.02
CA TRP A 81 -18.14 1.29 13.08
C TRP A 81 -19.15 2.11 12.26
N ARG A 82 -19.55 3.26 12.78
CA ARG A 82 -20.38 4.21 12.03
C ARG A 82 -19.51 4.96 11.02
N THR A 83 -19.97 5.01 9.78
CA THR A 83 -19.25 5.62 8.66
C THR A 83 -20.17 6.53 7.85
N ARG A 84 -19.60 7.22 6.85
CA ARG A 84 -20.31 8.15 5.97
C ARG A 84 -19.88 7.96 4.51
N CYS A 85 -20.70 8.35 3.54
CA CYS A 85 -20.29 8.41 2.14
C CYS A 85 -19.02 9.25 1.97
N HIS A 86 -18.16 8.92 1.01
CA HIS A 86 -17.00 9.74 0.63
C HIS A 86 -17.40 11.02 -0.10
N THR A 87 -18.59 11.07 -0.69
CA THR A 87 -19.01 12.15 -1.58
C THR A 87 -20.15 12.96 -0.99
N CYS A 88 -21.27 12.30 -0.65
CA CYS A 88 -22.53 12.97 -0.32
C CYS A 88 -22.50 13.71 1.03
N LEU A 89 -22.72 15.01 0.95
CA LEU A 89 -22.97 15.91 2.07
C LEU A 89 -24.49 15.99 2.35
N ASP A 90 -24.89 16.71 3.39
CA ASP A 90 -26.30 16.92 3.74
C ASP A 90 -26.65 18.41 3.83
N GLU A 91 -27.91 18.74 4.08
CA GLU A 91 -28.39 20.11 4.24
C GLU A 91 -27.81 20.85 5.46
N ARG A 92 -27.22 20.14 6.43
CA ARG A 92 -26.57 20.71 7.61
C ARG A 92 -25.07 20.88 7.43
N SER A 93 -24.50 20.43 6.32
CA SER A 93 -23.09 20.65 6.00
C SER A 93 -22.82 22.16 5.87
N ALA A 94 -22.00 22.69 6.76
CA ALA A 94 -21.65 24.10 6.83
C ALA A 94 -20.19 24.33 7.27
N GLY A 95 -19.70 25.55 7.05
CA GLY A 95 -18.40 26.01 7.53
C GLY A 95 -17.24 25.18 6.97
N PRO A 96 -16.41 24.53 7.81
CA PRO A 96 -15.24 23.78 7.36
C PRO A 96 -15.55 22.71 6.29
N SER A 97 -16.70 22.04 6.38
CA SER A 97 -17.13 21.02 5.42
C SER A 97 -17.29 21.54 3.98
N LEU A 98 -17.61 22.82 3.81
CA LEU A 98 -17.88 23.46 2.52
C LEU A 98 -16.69 24.27 1.99
N THR A 99 -15.60 24.38 2.75
CA THR A 99 -14.46 25.24 2.40
C THR A 99 -13.84 24.87 1.04
N VAL A 100 -13.75 23.58 0.72
CA VAL A 100 -13.23 23.10 -0.57
C VAL A 100 -14.18 23.47 -1.72
N GLY A 101 -15.49 23.41 -1.50
CA GLY A 101 -16.48 23.86 -2.46
C GLY A 101 -16.38 25.36 -2.73
N ALA A 102 -16.25 26.18 -1.68
CA ALA A 102 -16.10 27.63 -1.81
C ALA A 102 -14.84 28.01 -2.61
N ARG A 103 -13.71 27.33 -2.35
CA ARG A 103 -12.47 27.51 -3.11
C ARG A 103 -12.60 27.10 -4.57
N LEU A 104 -13.37 26.05 -4.87
CA LEU A 104 -13.64 25.66 -6.26
C LEU A 104 -14.49 26.73 -6.95
N LEU A 105 -15.57 27.18 -6.32
CA LEU A 105 -16.47 28.21 -6.87
C LEU A 105 -15.71 29.49 -7.24
N ALA A 106 -14.76 29.92 -6.41
CA ALA A 106 -13.94 31.10 -6.68
C ALA A 106 -13.11 31.03 -7.97
N ARG A 107 -12.82 29.81 -8.48
CA ARG A 107 -12.05 29.59 -9.71
C ARG A 107 -12.92 29.43 -10.96
N LEU A 108 -14.21 29.14 -10.79
CA LEU A 108 -15.09 28.83 -11.91
C LEU A 108 -15.27 29.96 -12.94
N PRO A 109 -15.29 31.26 -12.56
CA PRO A 109 -15.36 32.34 -13.54
C PRO A 109 -14.22 32.31 -14.58
N ASP A 110 -13.03 31.89 -14.16
CA ASP A 110 -11.84 31.80 -15.02
C ASP A 110 -11.71 30.44 -15.72
N GLU A 111 -12.56 29.46 -15.39
CA GLU A 111 -12.49 28.08 -15.88
C GLU A 111 -13.88 27.57 -16.35
N PRO A 112 -14.44 28.07 -17.47
CA PRO A 112 -15.80 27.75 -17.91
C PRO A 112 -16.02 26.25 -18.14
N ALA A 113 -15.05 25.55 -18.72
CA ALA A 113 -15.13 24.09 -18.90
C ALA A 113 -15.17 23.30 -17.58
N LEU A 114 -14.58 23.85 -16.50
CA LEU A 114 -14.70 23.28 -15.16
C LEU A 114 -16.08 23.54 -14.58
N ALA A 115 -16.62 24.75 -14.75
CA ALA A 115 -17.98 25.09 -14.33
C ALA A 115 -19.02 24.14 -14.95
N ASP A 116 -18.92 23.85 -16.25
CA ASP A 116 -19.82 22.94 -16.94
C ASP A 116 -19.74 21.50 -16.41
N ARG A 117 -18.54 21.03 -16.05
CA ARG A 117 -18.36 19.72 -15.40
C ARG A 117 -19.05 19.67 -14.04
N VAL A 118 -18.94 20.73 -13.25
CA VAL A 118 -19.58 20.80 -11.93
C VAL A 118 -21.11 20.85 -12.06
N ARG A 119 -21.66 21.61 -13.03
CA ARG A 119 -23.11 21.63 -13.30
C ARG A 119 -23.64 20.27 -13.72
N ARG A 120 -22.98 19.61 -14.67
CA ARG A 120 -23.34 18.25 -15.10
C ARG A 120 -23.31 17.25 -13.94
N PHE A 121 -22.29 17.31 -13.09
CA PHE A 121 -22.22 16.47 -11.89
C PHE A 121 -23.40 16.72 -10.94
N ALA A 122 -23.80 17.98 -10.78
CA ALA A 122 -24.89 18.39 -9.89
C ALA A 122 -26.29 18.21 -10.49
N GLY A 123 -26.40 17.81 -11.77
CA GLY A 123 -27.68 17.74 -12.49
C GLY A 123 -28.34 19.11 -12.73
N LEU A 124 -27.53 20.16 -12.84
CA LEU A 124 -27.98 21.55 -13.01
C LEU A 124 -28.00 21.95 -14.50
N ALA A 125 -28.90 22.88 -14.87
CA ALA A 125 -28.89 23.49 -16.19
C ALA A 125 -27.72 24.48 -16.34
N ASP A 126 -27.34 24.82 -17.57
CA ASP A 126 -26.14 25.63 -17.87
C ASP A 126 -26.14 27.03 -17.22
N THR A 127 -27.33 27.59 -16.98
CA THR A 127 -27.51 28.91 -16.36
C THR A 127 -27.67 28.87 -14.84
N ASP A 128 -27.84 27.69 -14.26
CA ASP A 128 -28.07 27.56 -12.82
C ASP A 128 -26.82 27.92 -12.02
N THR A 129 -27.06 28.54 -10.87
CA THR A 129 -26.01 28.82 -9.89
C THR A 129 -25.60 27.53 -9.21
N ILE A 130 -24.30 27.22 -9.22
CA ILE A 130 -23.75 26.03 -8.58
C ILE A 130 -23.72 26.22 -7.05
N PRO A 131 -24.44 25.40 -6.26
CA PRO A 131 -24.35 25.46 -4.81
C PRO A 131 -22.96 25.08 -4.29
N THR A 132 -22.50 25.71 -3.22
CA THR A 132 -21.21 25.39 -2.59
C THR A 132 -21.10 23.92 -2.18
N ARG A 133 -22.21 23.32 -1.74
CA ARG A 133 -22.30 21.89 -1.43
C ARG A 133 -21.99 21.03 -2.66
N ALA A 134 -22.64 21.30 -3.79
CA ALA A 134 -22.42 20.54 -5.02
C ALA A 134 -20.96 20.65 -5.52
N ALA A 135 -20.35 21.84 -5.39
CA ALA A 135 -18.93 22.02 -5.69
C ALA A 135 -18.00 21.21 -4.75
N ALA A 136 -18.34 21.12 -3.45
CA ALA A 136 -17.59 20.30 -2.50
C ALA A 136 -17.74 18.80 -2.79
N GLU A 137 -18.95 18.33 -3.08
CA GLU A 137 -19.25 16.95 -3.46
C GLU A 137 -18.54 16.57 -4.77
N PHE A 138 -18.53 17.45 -5.78
CA PHE A 138 -17.78 17.24 -7.01
C PHE A 138 -16.29 17.02 -6.72
N ARG A 139 -15.68 17.86 -5.88
CA ARG A 139 -14.27 17.68 -5.50
C ARG A 139 -14.05 16.35 -4.80
N ALA A 140 -14.94 15.98 -3.87
CA ALA A 140 -14.88 14.71 -3.15
C ALA A 140 -14.96 13.51 -4.11
N ALA A 141 -15.84 13.55 -5.10
CA ALA A 141 -15.96 12.53 -6.13
C ALA A 141 -14.68 12.39 -6.97
N ILE A 142 -14.08 13.50 -7.40
CA ILE A 142 -12.80 13.48 -8.15
C ILE A 142 -11.68 12.90 -7.28
N ALA A 143 -11.54 13.35 -6.04
CA ALA A 143 -10.50 12.85 -5.13
C ALA A 143 -10.66 11.36 -4.80
N LEU A 144 -11.90 10.88 -4.66
CA LEU A 144 -12.20 9.46 -4.52
C LEU A 144 -11.78 8.71 -5.78
N GLY A 145 -12.18 9.17 -6.97
CA GLY A 145 -11.79 8.59 -8.25
C GLY A 145 -10.27 8.49 -8.41
N GLU A 146 -9.55 9.58 -8.16
CA GLU A 146 -8.08 9.60 -8.20
C GLU A 146 -7.42 8.61 -7.22
N GLU A 147 -8.01 8.38 -6.03
CA GLU A 147 -7.55 7.30 -5.14
C GLU A 147 -7.79 5.94 -5.78
N LEU A 148 -9.02 5.64 -6.16
CA LEU A 148 -9.39 4.32 -6.67
C LEU A 148 -8.60 3.97 -7.94
N ASP A 149 -8.38 4.95 -8.83
CA ASP A 149 -7.61 4.82 -10.06
C ASP A 149 -6.16 4.43 -9.79
N ARG A 150 -5.55 4.93 -8.70
CA ARG A 150 -4.19 4.50 -8.30
C ARG A 150 -4.10 3.03 -7.89
N HIS A 151 -5.23 2.39 -7.57
CA HIS A 151 -5.28 0.97 -7.22
C HIS A 151 -5.89 0.09 -8.29
N ARG A 152 -6.52 0.68 -9.34
CA ARG A 152 -7.04 -0.06 -10.49
C ARG A 152 -5.93 -0.87 -11.14
N ARG A 153 -6.31 -2.07 -11.58
CA ARG A 153 -5.42 -3.05 -12.21
C ARG A 153 -6.25 -4.10 -12.93
N ASP A 154 -5.67 -4.75 -13.92
CA ASP A 154 -6.34 -5.76 -14.72
C ASP A 154 -6.75 -6.97 -13.88
N GLY A 155 -7.91 -7.54 -14.17
CA GLY A 155 -8.47 -8.68 -13.44
C GLY A 155 -9.23 -8.31 -12.15
N TRP A 156 -9.38 -7.03 -11.83
CA TRP A 156 -10.11 -6.55 -10.64
C TRP A 156 -11.19 -5.54 -11.02
N THR A 157 -12.34 -5.59 -10.34
CA THR A 157 -13.44 -4.62 -10.45
C THR A 157 -13.89 -4.14 -9.07
N ASP A 158 -14.80 -3.17 -9.03
CA ASP A 158 -15.47 -2.64 -7.84
C ASP A 158 -14.51 -2.32 -6.70
N LEU A 159 -13.97 -1.09 -6.71
CA LEU A 159 -13.03 -0.65 -5.70
C LEU A 159 -13.75 0.06 -4.56
N ALA A 160 -13.51 -0.39 -3.33
CA ALA A 160 -13.98 0.24 -2.12
C ALA A 160 -12.78 0.79 -1.35
N GLY A 161 -12.73 2.10 -1.17
CA GLY A 161 -11.65 2.77 -0.44
C GLY A 161 -12.06 3.16 0.96
N ASP A 162 -11.09 3.28 1.85
CA ASP A 162 -11.20 4.14 3.04
C ASP A 162 -10.31 5.39 2.85
N VAL A 163 -10.82 6.30 2.02
CA VAL A 163 -10.14 7.56 1.70
C VAL A 163 -10.30 8.53 2.86
N HIS A 164 -9.17 8.85 3.49
CA HIS A 164 -9.17 9.68 4.67
C HIS A 164 -9.64 11.10 4.35
N GLY A 165 -10.48 11.66 5.23
CA GLY A 165 -10.89 13.06 5.16
C GLY A 165 -12.09 13.31 4.27
N LEU A 166 -12.47 12.39 3.38
CA LEU A 166 -13.67 12.54 2.58
C LEU A 166 -14.96 12.28 3.42
N PRO A 167 -16.02 13.08 3.23
CA PRO A 167 -16.16 14.20 2.27
C PRO A 167 -15.63 15.55 2.78
N TRP A 168 -15.25 15.65 4.06
CA TRP A 168 -15.04 16.93 4.76
C TRP A 168 -13.64 17.56 4.67
N TYR A 169 -12.71 16.97 3.91
CA TYR A 169 -11.34 17.44 3.70
C TYR A 169 -10.61 17.95 4.96
N GLY A 170 -10.88 17.32 6.11
CA GLY A 170 -10.44 17.79 7.43
C GLY A 170 -9.03 17.35 7.85
N ALA A 171 -8.51 18.02 8.89
CA ALA A 171 -7.24 17.66 9.52
C ALA A 171 -7.32 16.30 10.24
N ARG A 172 -6.30 15.47 10.00
CA ARG A 172 -6.13 14.08 10.48
C ARG A 172 -6.39 13.93 11.99
N GLN A 173 -7.40 13.16 12.38
CA GLN A 173 -7.62 12.75 13.78
C GLN A 173 -7.18 11.30 14.06
N ALA A 174 -7.10 10.44 13.04
CA ALA A 174 -6.67 9.05 13.19
C ALA A 174 -5.49 8.68 12.26
N PRO A 175 -4.53 7.87 12.73
CA PRO A 175 -3.32 7.57 11.97
C PRO A 175 -3.46 6.53 10.84
N PHE A 176 -4.56 5.78 10.73
CA PHE A 176 -4.62 4.58 9.87
C PHE A 176 -5.88 4.47 9.01
N SER A 177 -5.69 4.25 7.70
CA SER A 177 -6.73 3.88 6.73
C SER A 177 -6.91 2.35 6.68
N HIS A 178 -8.15 1.90 6.49
CA HIS A 178 -8.50 0.48 6.30
C HIS A 178 -8.07 -0.06 4.92
N GLY A 179 -7.56 0.83 4.06
CA GLY A 179 -7.02 0.54 2.74
C GLY A 179 -8.08 0.41 1.67
N THR A 180 -7.62 0.20 0.43
CA THR A 180 -8.46 -0.03 -0.74
C THR A 180 -8.66 -1.53 -0.93
N TRP A 181 -9.90 -1.92 -1.20
CA TRP A 181 -10.33 -3.28 -1.48
C TRP A 181 -10.88 -3.36 -2.89
N GLY A 182 -10.73 -4.51 -3.53
CA GLY A 182 -11.29 -4.79 -4.85
C GLY A 182 -11.84 -6.20 -4.95
N LEU A 183 -12.75 -6.40 -5.90
CA LEU A 183 -13.31 -7.69 -6.27
C LEU A 183 -12.47 -8.31 -7.39
N HIS A 184 -11.86 -9.48 -7.13
CA HIS A 184 -11.15 -10.20 -8.18
C HIS A 184 -12.14 -10.84 -9.16
N LEU A 185 -12.06 -10.49 -10.44
CA LEU A 185 -13.04 -10.89 -11.46
C LEU A 185 -13.09 -12.41 -11.68
N ARG A 186 -11.95 -13.10 -11.56
CA ARG A 186 -11.86 -14.54 -11.85
C ARG A 186 -12.49 -15.42 -10.78
N CYS A 187 -12.35 -15.06 -9.51
CA CYS A 187 -12.78 -15.90 -8.39
C CYS A 187 -13.84 -15.23 -7.49
N GLY A 188 -14.26 -14.01 -7.83
CA GLY A 188 -15.26 -13.25 -7.08
C GLY A 188 -14.84 -12.91 -5.65
N SER A 189 -13.55 -12.98 -5.32
CA SER A 189 -13.10 -12.72 -3.96
C SER A 189 -12.76 -11.25 -3.74
N TRP A 190 -13.33 -10.68 -2.69
CA TRP A 190 -12.87 -9.41 -2.17
C TRP A 190 -11.52 -9.53 -1.47
N GLN A 191 -10.60 -8.62 -1.78
CA GLN A 191 -9.29 -8.56 -1.14
C GLN A 191 -8.80 -7.12 -1.02
N ARG A 192 -8.01 -6.86 0.03
CA ARG A 192 -7.24 -5.62 0.16
C ARG A 192 -6.13 -5.55 -0.89
N LEU A 193 -6.08 -4.47 -1.64
CA LEU A 193 -5.19 -4.27 -2.79
C LEU A 193 -3.79 -3.74 -2.42
N ARG A 194 -3.15 -4.35 -1.41
CA ARG A 194 -1.78 -3.99 -0.97
C ARG A 194 -0.68 -4.56 -1.88
N ASP A 195 -0.81 -5.83 -2.24
CA ASP A 195 0.16 -6.58 -3.04
C ASP A 195 -0.37 -6.85 -4.45
N ARG A 196 0.47 -7.37 -5.35
CA ARG A 196 0.16 -7.44 -6.79
C ARG A 196 -0.87 -8.52 -7.16
N THR A 197 -1.12 -9.53 -6.32
CA THR A 197 -1.91 -10.70 -6.74
C THR A 197 -3.06 -11.11 -5.84
N CYS A 198 -3.96 -11.88 -6.44
CA CYS A 198 -5.08 -12.52 -5.76
C CYS A 198 -4.56 -13.64 -4.87
N ALA A 199 -4.96 -13.64 -3.60
CA ALA A 199 -4.56 -14.64 -2.61
C ALA A 199 -5.22 -16.01 -2.82
N LYS A 200 -6.30 -16.07 -3.62
CA LYS A 200 -7.04 -17.32 -3.89
C LYS A 200 -6.72 -17.94 -5.24
N CYS A 201 -6.36 -17.14 -6.23
CA CYS A 201 -6.03 -17.65 -7.55
C CYS A 201 -4.57 -18.09 -7.61
N PRO A 202 -4.24 -19.12 -8.40
CA PRO A 202 -2.85 -19.38 -8.72
C PRO A 202 -2.23 -18.12 -9.37
N PRO A 203 -0.94 -17.87 -9.14
CA PRO A 203 -0.21 -16.81 -9.80
C PRO A 203 -0.31 -16.91 -11.33
N GLU A 204 -0.45 -15.77 -12.00
CA GLU A 204 -0.40 -15.73 -13.46
C GLU A 204 1.06 -15.96 -13.94
N PRO A 205 1.28 -16.42 -15.18
CA PRO A 205 2.60 -16.79 -15.69
C PRO A 205 3.67 -15.68 -15.64
N ASP A 206 3.26 -14.42 -15.58
CA ASP A 206 4.11 -13.23 -15.48
C ASP A 206 4.20 -12.66 -14.06
N ASP A 207 3.54 -13.29 -13.09
CA ASP A 207 3.57 -12.86 -11.70
C ASP A 207 4.96 -13.05 -11.09
N ARG A 208 5.39 -12.05 -10.32
CA ARG A 208 6.70 -12.00 -9.66
C ARG A 208 6.61 -12.25 -8.15
N THR A 209 5.46 -12.74 -7.66
CA THR A 209 5.31 -13.06 -6.23
C THR A 209 6.13 -14.28 -5.84
N PHE A 210 6.42 -14.40 -4.54
CA PHE A 210 7.09 -15.60 -4.02
C PHE A 210 6.31 -16.88 -4.35
N ALA A 211 4.97 -16.84 -4.30
CA ALA A 211 4.14 -17.99 -4.64
C ALA A 211 4.26 -18.37 -6.13
N ALA A 212 4.32 -17.39 -7.03
CA ALA A 212 4.52 -17.60 -8.47
C ALA A 212 5.88 -18.21 -8.78
N LEU A 213 6.90 -17.65 -8.12
CA LEU A 213 8.28 -17.98 -8.39
C LEU A 213 8.74 -19.22 -7.62
N ARG A 214 7.99 -19.67 -6.61
CA ARG A 214 8.41 -20.68 -5.62
C ARG A 214 9.11 -21.87 -6.24
N ASP A 215 8.53 -22.42 -7.30
CA ASP A 215 8.97 -23.64 -7.97
C ASP A 215 9.77 -23.35 -9.26
N THR A 216 10.06 -22.08 -9.56
CA THR A 216 10.88 -21.65 -10.70
C THR A 216 12.38 -21.71 -10.37
N PRO A 217 13.26 -21.93 -11.37
CA PRO A 217 14.71 -21.88 -11.17
C PRO A 217 15.19 -20.51 -10.71
N TYR A 218 16.03 -20.49 -9.67
CA TYR A 218 16.67 -19.30 -9.13
C TYR A 218 18.09 -19.61 -8.66
N LEU A 219 18.95 -18.60 -8.53
CA LEU A 219 20.36 -18.82 -8.22
C LEU A 219 20.71 -18.25 -6.85
N LEU A 220 21.36 -19.07 -6.02
CA LEU A 220 22.18 -18.63 -4.90
C LEU A 220 23.62 -18.49 -5.43
N TYR A 221 24.24 -17.33 -5.25
CA TYR A 221 25.58 -17.06 -5.78
C TYR A 221 26.53 -16.55 -4.71
N LEU A 222 27.82 -16.82 -4.91
CA LEU A 222 28.94 -16.35 -4.12
C LEU A 222 29.99 -15.77 -5.06
N VAL A 223 30.34 -14.51 -4.84
CA VAL A 223 31.34 -13.78 -5.62
C VAL A 223 32.38 -13.15 -4.71
N ARG A 224 33.61 -13.01 -5.19
CA ARG A 224 34.71 -12.37 -4.46
C ARG A 224 35.20 -11.11 -5.17
N HIS A 225 35.53 -10.07 -4.39
CA HIS A 225 36.14 -8.85 -4.92
C HIS A 225 37.01 -8.17 -3.85
N ARG A 226 38.30 -7.94 -4.15
CA ARG A 226 39.25 -7.18 -3.31
C ARG A 226 39.20 -7.53 -1.82
N GLY A 227 39.28 -8.83 -1.50
CA GLY A 227 39.29 -9.34 -0.11
C GLY A 227 37.92 -9.45 0.55
N LEU A 228 36.83 -9.24 -0.20
CA LEU A 228 35.46 -9.40 0.24
C LEU A 228 34.81 -10.58 -0.48
N LEU A 229 33.93 -11.29 0.24
CA LEU A 229 32.98 -12.25 -0.31
C LEU A 229 31.58 -11.67 -0.20
N LYS A 230 30.79 -11.79 -1.26
CA LYS A 230 29.37 -11.48 -1.27
C LYS A 230 28.60 -12.72 -1.67
N PHE A 231 27.67 -13.12 -0.83
CA PHE A 231 26.61 -14.03 -1.23
C PHE A 231 25.33 -13.25 -1.55
N GLY A 232 24.43 -13.87 -2.30
CA GLY A 232 23.13 -13.28 -2.60
C GLY A 232 22.32 -14.18 -3.52
N VAL A 233 21.11 -13.72 -3.82
CA VAL A 233 20.16 -14.45 -4.67
C VAL A 233 19.82 -13.63 -5.91
N GLY A 234 19.54 -14.29 -7.04
CA GLY A 234 19.22 -13.60 -8.28
C GLY A 234 19.10 -14.51 -9.50
N GLY A 235 18.73 -13.93 -10.63
CA GLY A 235 18.85 -14.58 -11.93
C GLY A 235 20.23 -14.41 -12.56
N ALA A 236 20.46 -15.06 -13.71
CA ALA A 236 21.73 -15.01 -14.44
C ALA A 236 22.20 -13.58 -14.78
N SER A 237 21.26 -12.65 -15.04
CA SER A 237 21.57 -11.23 -15.30
C SER A 237 22.28 -10.57 -14.12
N ARG A 238 21.89 -10.90 -12.88
CA ARG A 238 22.46 -10.39 -11.64
C ARG A 238 23.87 -10.93 -11.40
N VAL A 239 24.08 -12.23 -11.64
CA VAL A 239 25.42 -12.84 -11.57
C VAL A 239 26.37 -12.18 -12.58
N ARG A 240 25.94 -12.03 -13.84
CA ARG A 240 26.71 -11.34 -14.89
C ARG A 240 26.99 -9.87 -14.57
N GLN A 241 26.11 -9.19 -13.82
CA GLN A 241 26.36 -7.83 -13.36
C GLN A 241 27.55 -7.76 -12.38
N HIS A 242 27.68 -8.74 -11.49
CA HIS A 242 28.83 -8.82 -10.59
C HIS A 242 30.14 -9.05 -11.34
N LEU A 243 30.14 -9.98 -12.31
CA LEU A 243 31.31 -10.26 -13.15
C LEU A 243 31.76 -9.03 -13.94
N ARG A 244 30.81 -8.32 -14.59
CA ARG A 244 31.10 -7.07 -15.30
C ARG A 244 31.67 -5.97 -14.40
N ALA A 245 31.33 -5.99 -13.11
CA ALA A 245 31.87 -5.07 -12.11
C ALA A 245 33.23 -5.52 -11.54
N GLY A 246 33.87 -6.54 -12.12
CA GLY A 246 35.19 -7.03 -11.76
C GLY A 246 35.21 -8.05 -10.62
N ALA A 247 34.05 -8.50 -10.13
CA ALA A 247 34.00 -9.58 -9.15
C ALA A 247 34.33 -10.92 -9.83
N GLN A 248 35.01 -11.80 -9.11
CA GLN A 248 35.29 -13.16 -9.55
C GLN A 248 34.23 -14.10 -8.98
N LEU A 249 33.74 -15.02 -9.80
CA LEU A 249 32.82 -16.06 -9.36
C LEU A 249 33.53 -17.03 -8.42
N VAL A 250 32.85 -17.41 -7.33
CA VAL A 250 33.32 -18.48 -6.44
C VAL A 250 32.45 -19.70 -6.60
N GLU A 251 31.14 -19.54 -6.49
CA GLU A 251 30.17 -20.64 -6.56
C GLU A 251 28.79 -20.09 -6.97
N VAL A 252 28.05 -20.85 -7.77
CA VAL A 252 26.64 -20.58 -8.10
C VAL A 252 25.88 -21.88 -8.06
N VAL A 253 24.84 -21.93 -7.23
CA VAL A 253 23.97 -23.10 -7.10
C VAL A 253 22.57 -22.70 -7.54
N GLU A 254 22.00 -23.48 -8.46
CA GLU A 254 20.63 -23.34 -8.95
C GLU A 254 19.71 -24.25 -8.15
N GLY A 255 18.56 -23.72 -7.74
CA GLY A 255 17.50 -24.49 -7.09
C GLY A 255 16.15 -23.85 -7.34
N ARG A 256 15.11 -24.38 -6.69
CA ARG A 256 13.80 -23.72 -6.69
C ARG A 256 13.91 -22.40 -5.92
N HIS A 257 13.19 -21.37 -6.36
CA HIS A 257 13.19 -20.07 -5.71
C HIS A 257 12.92 -20.15 -4.20
N ALA A 258 12.00 -21.00 -3.75
CA ALA A 258 11.73 -21.19 -2.32
C ALA A 258 12.99 -21.62 -1.55
N ASP A 259 13.65 -22.68 -2.03
CA ASP A 259 14.80 -23.29 -1.38
C ASP A 259 15.99 -22.33 -1.38
N VAL A 260 16.17 -21.55 -2.45
CA VAL A 260 17.22 -20.52 -2.56
C VAL A 260 17.02 -19.39 -1.55
N ILE A 261 15.78 -18.91 -1.37
CA ILE A 261 15.47 -17.87 -0.37
C ILE A 261 15.64 -18.41 1.06
N GLU A 262 15.22 -19.65 1.31
CA GLU A 262 15.44 -20.31 2.59
C GLU A 262 16.94 -20.47 2.90
N ALA A 263 17.72 -20.97 1.94
CA ALA A 263 19.17 -21.13 2.06
C ALA A 263 19.87 -19.79 2.35
N GLU A 264 19.49 -18.69 1.67
CA GLU A 264 20.03 -17.36 1.96
C GLU A 264 19.69 -16.91 3.39
N ALA A 265 18.47 -17.15 3.86
CA ALA A 265 18.04 -16.78 5.20
C ALA A 265 18.80 -17.58 6.28
N VAL A 266 19.00 -18.89 6.07
CA VAL A 266 19.79 -19.76 6.96
C VAL A 266 21.23 -19.29 7.01
N LEU A 267 21.84 -19.00 5.85
CA LEU A 267 23.21 -18.47 5.76
C LEU A 267 23.35 -17.15 6.53
N LYS A 268 22.43 -16.19 6.33
CA LYS A 268 22.41 -14.91 7.08
C LYS A 268 22.33 -15.15 8.59
N ARG A 269 21.46 -16.07 9.03
CA ARG A 269 21.27 -16.37 10.46
C ARG A 269 22.51 -17.01 11.08
N GLN A 270 23.10 -18.01 10.42
CA GLN A 270 24.29 -18.71 10.93
C GLN A 270 25.50 -17.77 11.02
N LYS A 271 25.71 -16.90 10.03
CA LYS A 271 26.81 -15.92 10.08
C LYS A 271 26.63 -14.92 11.22
N ARG A 272 25.42 -14.41 11.45
CA ARG A 272 25.13 -13.58 12.64
C ARG A 272 25.41 -14.32 13.94
N ALA A 273 25.02 -15.59 14.04
CA ALA A 273 25.25 -16.41 15.23
C ALA A 273 26.75 -16.69 15.47
N ALA A 274 27.55 -16.83 14.41
CA ALA A 274 29.00 -16.99 14.48
C ALA A 274 29.75 -15.68 14.81
N GLY A 275 29.03 -14.58 15.08
CA GLY A 275 29.64 -13.27 15.35
C GLY A 275 30.19 -12.58 14.09
N GLU A 276 29.96 -13.14 12.90
CA GLU A 276 30.40 -12.54 11.65
C GLU A 276 29.54 -11.31 11.35
N PRO A 277 30.14 -10.11 11.34
CA PRO A 277 29.36 -8.90 11.23
C PRO A 277 28.95 -8.72 9.77
N LEU A 278 27.69 -9.05 9.49
CA LEU A 278 26.97 -8.71 8.27
C LEU A 278 26.76 -7.19 8.23
N ARG A 279 27.79 -6.43 7.83
CA ARG A 279 27.79 -4.96 7.89
C ARG A 279 27.35 -4.35 6.58
N TRP A 280 26.78 -3.15 6.69
CA TRP A 280 26.74 -2.19 5.59
C TRP A 280 28.17 -1.71 5.32
N TRP A 281 28.84 -2.31 4.34
CA TRP A 281 30.14 -1.82 3.87
C TRP A 281 29.91 -0.75 2.80
N ARG A 282 30.53 0.42 2.93
CA ARG A 282 30.77 1.36 1.82
C ARG A 282 32.23 1.74 1.85
N THR A 283 33.05 0.95 1.18
CA THR A 283 34.50 1.21 1.07
C THR A 283 34.85 1.40 -0.40
N ARG A 284 35.93 2.15 -0.70
CA ARG A 284 36.47 2.27 -2.08
C ARG A 284 36.84 0.92 -2.72
N ARG A 285 36.86 -0.18 -1.94
CA ARG A 285 37.17 -1.54 -2.40
C ARG A 285 35.92 -2.30 -2.87
N MET A 286 34.72 -1.78 -2.63
CA MET A 286 33.46 -2.46 -2.96
C MET A 286 32.97 -2.02 -4.36
N PRO A 287 32.64 -2.96 -5.26
CA PRO A 287 32.08 -2.61 -6.55
C PRO A 287 30.61 -2.22 -6.40
N GLU A 288 30.10 -1.36 -7.29
CA GLU A 288 28.72 -0.88 -7.24
C GLU A 288 27.68 -2.02 -7.25
N SER A 289 27.99 -3.12 -7.94
CA SER A 289 27.14 -4.29 -8.02
C SER A 289 26.81 -4.91 -6.65
N PHE A 290 27.67 -4.74 -5.63
CA PHE A 290 27.45 -5.28 -4.28
C PHE A 290 26.33 -4.54 -3.53
N GLY A 291 25.96 -3.32 -3.96
CA GLY A 291 24.91 -2.52 -3.35
C GLY A 291 25.23 -2.05 -1.92
N ALA A 292 24.19 -1.73 -1.14
CA ALA A 292 24.31 -1.33 0.27
C ALA A 292 24.32 -2.51 1.27
N GLY A 293 24.40 -3.75 0.77
CA GLY A 293 23.81 -4.95 1.39
C GLY A 293 24.50 -5.54 2.62
N THR A 294 23.70 -6.25 3.41
CA THR A 294 24.05 -7.01 4.62
C THR A 294 24.64 -8.39 4.34
N GLU A 295 25.02 -8.69 3.10
CA GLU A 295 25.45 -10.03 2.64
C GLU A 295 26.94 -10.08 2.28
N VAL A 296 27.75 -9.20 2.87
CA VAL A 296 29.18 -9.07 2.57
C VAL A 296 30.01 -9.42 3.80
N VAL A 297 30.95 -10.34 3.62
CA VAL A 297 31.90 -10.80 4.65
C VAL A 297 33.34 -10.69 4.14
N ARG A 298 34.33 -10.87 5.02
CA ARG A 298 35.74 -10.94 4.63
C ARG A 298 36.03 -12.27 3.93
N ASN A 299 37.01 -12.28 3.02
CA ASN A 299 37.36 -13.47 2.24
C ASN A 299 37.85 -14.68 3.06
N GLY A 300 38.24 -14.48 4.33
CA GLY A 300 38.61 -15.57 5.24
C GLY A 300 37.44 -16.38 5.80
N VAL A 301 36.20 -15.92 5.61
CA VAL A 301 35.01 -16.63 6.08
C VAL A 301 34.70 -17.79 5.11
N ARG A 302 34.76 -19.02 5.62
CA ARG A 302 34.40 -20.21 4.84
C ARG A 302 32.89 -20.22 4.55
N ILE A 303 32.53 -20.25 3.27
CA ILE A 303 31.17 -20.40 2.75
C ILE A 303 31.27 -21.40 1.61
N SER A 304 30.48 -22.47 1.68
CA SER A 304 30.11 -23.30 0.53
C SER A 304 28.60 -23.24 0.41
N LEU A 305 28.07 -22.90 -0.75
CA LEU A 305 26.63 -22.75 -0.98
C LEU A 305 25.93 -24.10 -1.00
N ALA A 306 26.59 -25.15 -1.49
CA ALA A 306 26.09 -26.52 -1.46
C ALA A 306 25.71 -27.01 -0.05
N ASP A 307 26.37 -26.51 1.00
CA ASP A 307 26.02 -26.85 2.40
C ASP A 307 24.63 -26.31 2.80
N TYR A 308 24.15 -25.25 2.15
CA TYR A 308 22.90 -24.54 2.47
C TYR A 308 21.78 -24.88 1.49
N LEU A 309 22.11 -25.25 0.25
CA LEU A 309 21.16 -25.63 -0.79
C LEU A 309 21.50 -27.05 -1.29
N ARG A 310 21.23 -28.05 -0.44
CA ARG A 310 21.70 -29.44 -0.61
C ARG A 310 21.20 -30.13 -1.87
N ASP A 311 19.97 -29.85 -2.27
CA ASP A 311 19.36 -30.40 -3.49
C ASP A 311 19.61 -29.52 -4.72
N GLY A 312 20.43 -28.47 -4.57
CA GLY A 312 20.77 -27.55 -5.63
C GLY A 312 21.81 -28.13 -6.60
N ILE A 313 21.79 -27.64 -7.84
CA ILE A 313 22.72 -28.02 -8.88
C ILE A 313 23.81 -26.95 -8.96
N ASP A 314 25.08 -27.35 -8.86
CA ASP A 314 26.19 -26.43 -9.14
C ASP A 314 26.20 -26.05 -10.63
N VAL A 315 26.03 -24.77 -10.89
CA VAL A 315 25.96 -24.19 -12.24
C VAL A 315 27.04 -23.14 -12.46
N THR A 316 28.08 -23.13 -11.62
CA THR A 316 29.19 -22.18 -11.68
C THR A 316 29.82 -22.13 -13.07
N SER A 317 29.97 -23.30 -13.72
CA SER A 317 30.54 -23.42 -15.07
C SER A 317 29.77 -22.65 -16.15
N ARG A 318 28.46 -22.43 -15.99
CA ARG A 318 27.61 -21.67 -16.94
C ARG A 318 28.03 -20.20 -17.06
N PHE A 319 28.84 -19.71 -16.12
CA PHE A 319 29.27 -18.32 -16.03
C PHE A 319 30.78 -18.13 -16.20
N THR A 320 31.54 -19.21 -16.40
CA THR A 320 33.01 -19.19 -16.55
C THR A 320 33.50 -19.34 -17.99
N SER A 321 32.61 -19.60 -18.96
CA SER A 321 33.00 -19.76 -20.36
C SER A 321 33.45 -18.45 -21.00
N THR A 322 34.76 -18.33 -21.22
CA THR A 322 35.37 -17.48 -22.24
C THR A 322 34.83 -17.91 -23.62
N PRO A 323 34.63 -17.01 -24.61
CA PRO A 323 34.30 -17.44 -25.97
C PRO A 323 35.38 -18.40 -26.45
N GLU A 324 35.00 -19.58 -26.94
CA GLU A 324 35.93 -20.46 -27.64
C GLU A 324 36.55 -19.71 -28.81
N THR A 325 37.85 -19.46 -28.69
CA THR A 325 38.71 -19.14 -29.82
C THR A 325 38.56 -20.29 -30.81
N LYS A 326 37.88 -20.05 -31.93
CA LYS A 326 37.99 -20.92 -33.11
C LYS A 326 39.47 -21.01 -33.48
N ARG A 327 40.11 -22.11 -33.08
CA ARG A 327 41.28 -22.66 -33.78
C ARG A 327 40.74 -23.75 -34.67
N ASP A 328 40.48 -23.39 -35.92
CA ASP A 328 40.65 -24.32 -37.02
C ASP A 328 41.80 -23.77 -37.86
N SER A 329 42.91 -24.48 -37.83
CA SER A 329 43.97 -24.39 -38.82
C SER A 329 44.03 -25.74 -39.51
N ALA A 330 43.47 -25.79 -40.72
CA ALA A 330 43.92 -26.58 -41.86
C ALA A 330 43.30 -25.94 -43.11
#